data_AF-A0A6I2W110-F1
#
_entry.id   AF-A0A6I2W110-F1
#
_cell.length_a   1.000
_cell.length_b   1.000
_cell.length_c   1.000
_cell.angle_alpha   90.00
_cell.angle_beta   90.00
_cell.angle_gamma   90.00
#
_symmetry.space_group_name_H-M   'P 1'
#
loop_
_entity.id
_entity.type
_entity.pdbx_description
1 polymer ?
#
loop_
_entity_poly.entity_id
_entity_poly.type
_entity_poly.pdbx_seq_one_letter_code
_entity_poly.pdbx_strand_id
1 'polypeptide(L)' 'MIHIASAINSFKYGAQEDGTFAGEGLSAIETFAYFFAAPTVLFLAISVIVYALTGDRKKSEKKSSVITTIE' A
#
# COMPACT_ATOMS: atom_id res chain seq x y z
N MET A 1 28.74 8.53 -19.55
CA MET A 1 27.59 7.69 -20.00
C MET A 1 27.58 6.26 -19.46
N ILE A 2 28.68 5.72 -18.91
CA ILE A 2 28.74 4.33 -18.39
C ILE A 2 28.08 4.20 -16.99
N HIS A 3 28.17 5.22 -16.14
CA HIS A 3 27.63 5.19 -14.77
C HIS A 3 26.10 5.25 -14.72
N ILE A 4 25.45 5.97 -15.64
CA ILE A 4 23.98 6.03 -15.72
C ILE A 4 23.42 4.69 -16.19
N ALA A 5 24.06 4.06 -17.18
CA ALA A 5 23.67 2.74 -17.67
C ALA A 5 23.86 1.64 -16.62
N SER A 6 24.92 1.69 -15.80
CA SER A 6 25.11 0.72 -14.71
C SER A 6 24.07 0.91 -13.60
N ALA A 7 23.74 2.15 -13.23
CA ALA A 7 22.73 2.44 -12.19
C ALA A 7 21.32 1.95 -12.59
N ILE A 8 20.95 2.07 -13.86
CA ILE A 8 19.68 1.54 -14.39
C ILE A 8 19.67 0.01 -14.34
N ASN A 9 20.78 -0.64 -14.69
CA ASN A 9 20.90 -2.10 -14.57
C ASN A 9 20.93 -2.58 -13.12
N SER A 10 21.50 -1.82 -12.19
CA SER A 10 21.42 -2.10 -10.75
C SER A 10 19.99 -2.04 -10.22
N PHE A 11 19.15 -1.14 -10.75
CA PHE A 11 17.73 -1.12 -10.40
C PHE A 11 16.95 -2.30 -11.01
N LYS A 12 17.36 -2.76 -12.19
CA LYS A 12 16.73 -3.88 -12.91
C LYS A 12 17.14 -5.27 -12.39
N TYR A 13 18.36 -5.41 -11.87
CA TYR A 13 18.94 -6.69 -11.46
C TYR A 13 19.47 -6.73 -10.02
N GLY A 14 19.35 -5.63 -9.25
CA GLY A 14 20.01 -5.46 -7.94
C GLY A 14 19.46 -6.30 -6.78
N ALA A 15 18.55 -7.25 -7.05
CA ALA A 15 17.96 -8.10 -6.04
C ALA A 15 17.80 -9.56 -6.51
N GLN A 16 18.42 -9.95 -7.63
CA GLN A 16 18.30 -11.33 -8.09
C GLN A 16 19.38 -12.19 -7.43
N GLU A 17 19.02 -12.77 -6.28
CA GLU A 17 19.78 -13.84 -5.66
C GLU A 17 19.67 -15.14 -6.50
N ASP A 18 20.68 -16.02 -6.37
CA ASP A 18 20.82 -17.25 -7.17
C ASP A 18 19.56 -18.14 -7.11
N GLY A 19 18.77 -18.07 -6.03
CA GLY A 19 17.45 -18.72 -5.91
C GLY A 19 17.48 -20.26 -5.90
N THR A 20 18.65 -20.85 -6.09
CA THR A 20 18.90 -22.31 -6.03
C THR A 20 18.86 -22.85 -4.61
N PHE A 21 19.10 -21.98 -3.62
CA PHE A 21 18.98 -22.26 -2.19
C PHE A 21 18.12 -21.19 -1.52
N ALA A 22 17.39 -21.58 -0.48
CA ALA A 22 16.71 -20.61 0.37
C ALA A 22 17.77 -19.75 1.09
N GLY A 23 17.59 -18.43 1.05
CA GLY A 23 18.41 -17.49 1.80
C GLY A 23 18.20 -17.64 3.32
N GLU A 24 18.99 -16.92 4.09
CA GLU A 24 18.84 -16.89 5.55
C GLU A 24 17.43 -16.41 5.92
N GLY A 25 16.80 -17.10 6.88
CA GLY A 25 15.47 -16.75 7.35
C GLY A 25 15.47 -15.41 8.07
N LEU A 26 14.41 -14.62 7.86
CA LEU A 26 14.22 -13.36 8.59
C LEU A 26 14.10 -13.63 10.09
N SER A 27 14.59 -12.69 10.90
CA SER A 27 14.34 -12.70 12.33
C SER A 27 12.83 -12.58 12.62
N ALA A 28 12.41 -12.96 13.83
CA ALA A 28 11.00 -12.87 14.23
C ALA A 28 10.46 -11.42 14.13
N ILE A 29 11.30 -10.43 14.45
CA ILE A 29 10.93 -9.01 14.38
C ILE A 29 10.77 -8.58 12.93
N GLU A 30 11.70 -8.95 12.05
CA GLU A 30 11.60 -8.62 10.63
C GLU A 30 10.39 -9.30 10.01
N THR A 31 10.16 -10.58 10.28
CA THR A 31 9.00 -11.31 9.77
C THR A 31 7.69 -10.61 10.18
N PHE A 32 7.57 -10.23 11.46
CA PHE A 32 6.41 -9.47 11.91
C PHE A 32 6.30 -8.10 11.22
N ALA A 33 7.41 -7.38 11.09
CA ALA A 33 7.44 -6.07 10.48
C ALA A 33 7.02 -6.12 9.01
N TYR A 34 7.59 -7.03 8.22
CA TYR A 34 7.35 -7.14 6.78
C TYR A 34 5.97 -7.72 6.44
N PHE A 35 5.52 -8.74 7.17
CA PHE A 35 4.30 -9.46 6.80
C PHE A 35 3.04 -9.01 7.56
N PHE A 36 3.18 -8.27 8.65
CA PHE A 36 2.04 -7.80 9.44
C PHE A 36 2.03 -6.28 9.61
N ALA A 37 3.11 -5.71 10.16
CA ALA A 37 3.12 -4.29 10.51
C ALA A 37 3.08 -3.40 9.27
N ALA A 38 3.95 -3.63 8.29
CA ALA A 38 4.03 -2.83 7.07
C ALA A 38 2.72 -2.85 6.25
N PRO A 39 2.10 -4.01 5.96
CA PRO A 39 0.79 -4.06 5.30
C PRO A 39 -0.30 -3.33 6.09
N THR A 40 -0.34 -3.51 7.41
CA THR A 40 -1.35 -2.89 8.27
C THR A 40 -1.21 -1.37 8.32
N VAL A 41 0.02 -0.87 8.51
CA VAL A 41 0.31 0.57 8.54
C VAL A 41 -0.01 1.20 7.19
N LEU A 42 0.34 0.55 6.07
CA LEU A 42 0.02 1.03 4.74
C LEU A 42 -1.50 1.14 4.54
N PHE A 43 -2.26 0.12 4.95
CA PHE A 43 -3.72 0.13 4.88
C PHE A 43 -4.33 1.27 5.71
N LEU A 44 -3.86 1.45 6.95
CA LEU A 44 -4.35 2.52 7.82
C LEU A 44 -4.01 3.91 7.27
N ALA A 45 -2.80 4.10 6.75
CA ALA A 45 -2.39 5.35 6.13
C ALA A 45 -3.30 5.70 4.94
N ILE A 46 -3.54 4.74 4.03
CA ILE A 46 -4.45 4.94 2.90
C ILE A 46 -5.87 5.22 3.38
N SER A 47 -6.35 4.49 4.39
CA SER A 47 -7.70 4.67 4.95
C SER A 47 -7.89 6.09 5.51
N VAL A 48 -6.91 6.61 6.24
CA VAL A 48 -6.92 7.98 6.77
C VAL A 48 -6.91 9.01 5.64
N ILE A 49 -6.07 8.81 4.62
CA ILE A 49 -6.01 9.70 3.45
C ILE A 49 -7.38 9.73 2.74
N VAL A 50 -7.97 8.57 2.46
CA VAL A 50 -9.27 8.47 1.80
C VAL A 50 -10.37 9.12 2.64
N TYR A 51 -10.37 8.87 3.95
CA TYR A 51 -11.32 9.51 4.85
C TYR A 51 -11.18 11.04 4.85
N ALA A 52 -9.97 11.57 4.94
CA ALA A 52 -9.73 13.01 4.91
C ALA A 52 -10.16 13.65 3.57
N LEU A 53 -9.95 12.96 2.44
CA LEU A 53 -10.25 13.50 1.10
C LEU A 53 -11.70 13.26 0.63
N THR A 54 -12.39 12.25 1.17
CA THR A 54 -13.72 11.81 0.69
C THR A 54 -14.80 11.81 1.77
N GLY A 55 -14.44 11.99 3.05
CA GLY A 55 -15.36 11.89 4.20
C GLY A 55 -16.55 12.84 4.12
N ASP A 56 -16.36 14.06 3.60
CA ASP A 56 -17.43 15.05 3.46
C ASP A 56 -18.52 14.67 2.45
N ARG A 57 -18.21 13.79 1.48
CA ARG A 57 -19.20 13.34 0.48
C ARG A 57 -20.40 12.63 1.12
N LYS A 58 -20.21 12.00 2.30
CA LYS A 58 -21.29 11.29 3.02
C LYS A 58 -22.33 12.21 3.68
N LYS A 59 -22.05 13.52 3.83
CA LYS A 59 -23.01 14.48 4.42
C LYS A 59 -24.01 15.01 3.38
N SER A 60 -23.65 14.98 2.10
CA SER A 60 -24.50 15.47 0.99
C SER A 60 -25.57 14.46 0.57
N GLU A 61 -25.27 13.16 0.58
CA GLU A 61 -26.23 12.14 0.11
C GLU A 61 -27.35 11.79 1.10
N LYS A 62 -27.17 12.04 2.41
CA LYS A 62 -28.22 11.80 3.42
C LYS A 62 -29.42 12.77 3.33
N LYS A 63 -29.40 13.76 2.43
CA LYS A 63 -30.53 14.67 2.22
C LYS A 63 -31.45 14.31 1.04
N SER A 64 -31.08 13.30 0.25
CA SER A 64 -31.84 12.88 -0.93
C SER A 64 -32.44 11.48 -0.78
N SER A 65 -32.74 11.05 0.46
CA SER A 65 -33.68 9.95 0.65
C SER A 65 -35.02 10.43 0.10
N VAL A 66 -35.21 10.10 -1.18
CA VAL A 66 -36.43 10.11 -1.97
C VAL A 66 -37.50 9.38 -1.15
N ILE A 67 -38.10 10.10 -0.21
CA ILE A 67 -39.44 9.82 0.26
C ILE A 67 -40.30 10.36 -0.87
N THR A 68 -40.57 9.51 -1.87
CA THR A 68 -41.72 9.72 -2.75
C THR A 68 -42.95 9.63 -1.86
N THR A 69 -43.38 10.76 -1.31
CA THR A 69 -44.73 10.90 -0.78
C THR A 69 -45.68 10.77 -1.96
N ILE A 70 -46.54 9.75 -1.93
CA ILE A 70 -47.69 9.65 -2.84
C ILE A 70 -48.90 10.15 -2.06
N GLU A 71 -49.57 11.16 -2.60
CA GLU A 71 -50.85 11.71 -2.11
C GLU A 71 -52.04 10.84 -2.54
#